data_AF-A0A1H6FN43-F1
#
_entry.id   AF-A0A1H6FN43-F1
#
_cell.length_a   1.000
_cell.length_b   1.000
_cell.length_c   1.000
_cell.angle_alpha   90.00
_cell.angle_beta   90.00
_cell.angle_gamma   90.00
#
_symmetry.space_group_name_H-M   'P 1'
#
loop_
_entity.id
_entity.type
_entity.pdbx_description
1 polymer ?
#
loop_
_entity_poly.entity_id
_entity_poly.type
_entity_poly.pdbx_seq_one_letter_code
_entity_poly.pdbx_strand_id
1 'polypeptide(L)'
;MQRAMELRDELARNEHSDGRPALTQDAALCIAIVATALPFARDVSEEVDRWLRALRLHGRAGQALQALGVGERRLAADAPLTLAQRTGAPGLGPRVVDEVVARSVASANRRGGDCADTADVLEALIAIYGPAMADALEDHGSSLAELRARLARSLPTP
;
A
#
# COMPACT_ATOMS: atom_id res chain seq x y z
N MET A 1 -4.18 -46.43 -5.21
CA MET A 1 -4.80 -45.32 -5.98
C MET A 1 -5.07 -44.09 -5.11
N GLN A 2 -5.57 -44.22 -3.89
CA GLN A 2 -5.90 -43.09 -3.00
C GLN A 2 -4.71 -42.13 -2.73
N ARG A 3 -3.53 -42.69 -2.49
CA ARG A 3 -2.29 -41.95 -2.22
C ARG A 3 -1.78 -41.11 -3.41
N ALA A 4 -2.12 -41.46 -4.64
CA ALA A 4 -1.75 -40.70 -5.83
C ALA A 4 -2.70 -39.51 -6.10
N MET A 5 -3.90 -39.53 -5.52
CA MET A 5 -4.89 -38.46 -5.64
C MET A 5 -4.65 -37.39 -4.56
N GLU A 6 -4.33 -37.81 -3.33
CA GLU A 6 -3.89 -36.90 -2.25
C GLU A 6 -2.61 -36.12 -2.63
N LEU A 7 -1.66 -36.78 -3.29
CA LEU A 7 -0.46 -36.14 -3.83
C LEU A 7 -0.77 -35.13 -4.94
N ARG A 8 -1.81 -35.35 -5.76
CA ARG A 8 -2.26 -34.38 -6.78
C ARG A 8 -2.99 -33.20 -6.14
N ASP A 9 -3.76 -33.40 -5.07
CA ASP A 9 -4.39 -32.30 -4.31
C ASP A 9 -3.39 -31.51 -3.45
N GLU A 10 -2.33 -32.14 -2.95
CA GLU A 10 -1.19 -31.46 -2.34
C GLU A 10 -0.33 -30.71 -3.37
N LEU A 11 -0.11 -31.29 -4.55
CA LEU A 11 0.60 -30.63 -5.63
C LEU A 11 -0.21 -29.47 -6.22
N ALA A 12 -1.54 -29.57 -6.36
CA ALA A 12 -2.39 -28.47 -6.80
C ALA A 12 -2.46 -27.31 -5.77
N ARG A 13 -2.39 -27.64 -4.47
CA ARG A 13 -2.18 -26.64 -3.40
C ARG A 13 -0.79 -26.00 -3.46
N ASN A 14 0.23 -26.77 -3.85
CA ASN A 14 1.60 -26.29 -4.00
C ASN A 14 1.88 -25.60 -5.35
N GLU A 15 1.07 -25.81 -6.39
CA GLU A 15 1.24 -25.18 -7.72
C GLU A 15 0.81 -23.70 -7.76
N HIS A 16 0.19 -23.19 -6.68
CA HIS A 16 0.05 -21.75 -6.43
C HIS A 16 1.18 -21.17 -5.55
N SER A 17 2.20 -21.96 -5.22
CA SER A 17 3.33 -21.57 -4.36
C SER A 17 4.58 -21.21 -5.17
N ASP A 18 4.43 -20.47 -6.26
CA ASP A 18 5.56 -19.92 -7.00
C ASP A 18 6.02 -18.59 -6.35
N GLY A 19 6.43 -18.69 -5.08
CA GLY A 19 7.29 -17.76 -4.31
C GLY A 19 6.94 -16.27 -4.22
N ARG A 20 5.93 -15.78 -4.94
CA ARG A 20 5.47 -14.39 -4.85
C ARG A 20 4.37 -14.32 -3.81
N PRO A 21 4.43 -13.35 -2.89
CA PRO A 21 3.35 -13.12 -1.96
C PRO A 21 2.05 -12.92 -2.73
N ALA A 22 0.97 -13.56 -2.26
CA ALA A 22 -0.34 -13.49 -2.89
C ALA A 22 -0.87 -12.04 -2.80
N LEU A 23 -0.47 -11.19 -3.73
CA LEU A 23 -1.00 -9.85 -3.92
C LEU A 23 -2.13 -9.94 -4.93
N THR A 24 -3.18 -9.13 -4.76
CA THR A 24 -4.13 -8.90 -5.86
C THR A 24 -3.41 -8.20 -7.03
N GLN A 25 -3.98 -8.29 -8.23
CA GLN A 25 -3.42 -7.63 -9.42
C GLN A 25 -3.22 -6.12 -9.20
N ASP A 26 -4.20 -5.44 -8.60
CA ASP A 26 -4.14 -4.01 -8.28
C ASP A 26 -3.02 -3.69 -7.28
N ALA A 27 -2.85 -4.52 -6.24
CA ALA A 27 -1.78 -4.35 -5.27
C ALA A 27 -0.40 -4.57 -5.92
N ALA A 28 -0.24 -5.64 -6.70
CA ALA A 28 1.00 -5.92 -7.43
C ALA A 28 1.37 -4.79 -8.41
N LEU A 29 0.39 -4.21 -9.11
CA LEU A 29 0.59 -3.07 -9.99
C LEU A 29 1.10 -1.84 -9.23
N CYS A 30 0.48 -1.52 -8.08
CA CYS A 30 0.92 -0.40 -7.24
C CYS A 30 2.37 -0.59 -6.76
N ILE A 31 2.71 -1.80 -6.29
CA ILE A 31 4.08 -2.15 -5.88
C ILE A 31 5.06 -1.95 -7.04
N ALA A 32 4.75 -2.44 -8.23
CA ALA A 32 5.61 -2.31 -9.40
C ALA A 32 5.88 -0.84 -9.78
N ILE A 33 4.83 -0.01 -9.80
CA ILE A 33 4.94 1.43 -10.09
C ILE A 33 5.86 2.09 -9.06
N VAL A 34 5.60 1.87 -7.77
CA VAL A 34 6.33 2.57 -6.71
C VAL A 34 7.78 2.10 -6.60
N ALA A 35 8.04 0.81 -6.82
CA ALA A 35 9.39 0.27 -6.87
C ALA A 35 10.29 0.99 -7.89
N THR A 36 9.72 1.43 -9.02
CA THR A 36 10.45 2.21 -10.03
C THR A 36 10.57 3.70 -9.70
N ALA A 37 9.71 4.23 -8.83
CA ALA A 37 9.64 5.65 -8.52
C ALA A 37 10.43 6.04 -7.26
N LEU A 38 10.52 5.15 -6.26
CA LEU A 38 11.18 5.39 -4.97
C LEU A 38 12.66 5.77 -5.05
N PRO A 39 13.49 5.20 -5.96
CA PRO A 39 14.90 5.60 -6.05
C PRO A 39 15.12 7.09 -6.35
N PHE A 40 14.09 7.79 -6.83
CA PHE A 40 14.13 9.22 -7.15
C PHE A 40 13.54 10.11 -6.04
N ALA A 41 13.08 9.53 -4.93
CA ALA A 41 12.58 10.28 -3.78
C ALA A 41 13.74 10.91 -3.00
N ARG A 42 13.59 12.18 -2.64
CA ARG A 42 14.61 12.93 -1.88
C ARG A 42 14.47 12.73 -0.37
N ASP A 43 13.26 12.51 0.09
CA ASP A 43 12.91 12.40 1.51
C ASP A 43 11.66 11.51 1.69
N VAL A 44 11.33 11.21 2.95
CA VAL A 44 10.18 10.39 3.33
C VAL A 44 8.85 10.96 2.82
N SER A 45 8.68 12.28 2.81
CA SER A 45 7.43 12.91 2.36
C SER A 45 7.18 12.58 0.88
N GLU A 46 8.22 12.66 0.05
CA GLU A 46 8.06 12.33 -1.36
C GLU A 46 7.92 10.82 -1.62
N GLU A 47 8.42 9.95 -0.73
CA GLU A 47 8.13 8.52 -0.80
C GLU A 47 6.66 8.27 -0.54
N VAL A 48 6.10 8.88 0.52
CA VAL A 48 4.67 8.81 0.86
C VAL A 48 3.82 9.33 -0.29
N ASP A 49 4.17 10.46 -0.90
CA ASP A 49 3.44 11.00 -2.06
C ASP A 49 3.43 10.03 -3.26
N ARG A 50 4.55 9.35 -3.53
CA ARG A 50 4.64 8.34 -4.59
C ARG A 50 3.74 7.14 -4.28
N TRP A 51 3.73 6.67 -3.03
CA TRP A 51 2.84 5.59 -2.58
C TRP A 51 1.37 5.96 -2.71
N LEU A 52 0.97 7.12 -2.19
CA LEU A 52 -0.40 7.62 -2.26
C LEU A 52 -0.84 7.78 -3.71
N ARG A 53 0.03 8.29 -4.59
CA ARG A 53 -0.26 8.46 -6.00
C ARG A 53 -0.55 7.14 -6.71
N ALA A 54 0.25 6.10 -6.44
CA ALA A 54 0.01 4.78 -7.02
C ALA A 54 -1.28 4.16 -6.49
N LEU A 55 -1.50 4.17 -5.16
CA LEU A 55 -2.67 3.54 -4.54
C LEU A 55 -3.99 4.23 -4.89
N ARG A 56 -3.98 5.54 -5.13
CA ARG A 56 -5.20 6.33 -5.41
C ARG A 56 -6.02 5.79 -6.59
N LEU A 57 -5.38 5.17 -7.57
CA LEU A 57 -6.05 4.75 -8.81
C LEU A 57 -6.52 3.29 -8.79
N HIS A 58 -6.21 2.53 -7.74
CA HIS A 58 -6.35 1.07 -7.77
C HIS A 58 -7.00 0.49 -6.50
N GLY A 59 -7.93 -0.43 -6.71
CA GLY A 59 -8.60 -1.20 -5.67
C GLY A 59 -9.31 -0.38 -4.58
N ARG A 60 -9.45 -1.01 -3.41
CA ARG A 60 -10.20 -0.47 -2.26
C ARG A 60 -9.52 0.74 -1.63
N ALA A 61 -8.18 0.78 -1.61
CA ALA A 61 -7.46 1.97 -1.17
C ALA A 61 -7.76 3.20 -2.04
N GLY A 62 -7.75 3.03 -3.37
CA GLY A 62 -8.06 4.12 -4.29
C GLY A 62 -9.46 4.68 -4.08
N GLN A 63 -10.46 3.80 -3.95
CA GLN A 63 -11.83 4.19 -3.63
C GLN A 63 -11.93 4.97 -2.32
N ALA A 64 -11.22 4.54 -1.28
CA ALA A 64 -11.22 5.20 0.02
C ALA A 64 -10.53 6.58 0.00
N LEU A 65 -9.38 6.68 -0.66
CA LEU A 65 -8.61 7.93 -0.79
C LEU A 65 -9.38 8.98 -1.62
N GLN A 66 -9.93 8.59 -2.77
CA GLN A 66 -10.74 9.48 -3.61
C GLN A 66 -11.98 10.00 -2.88
N ALA A 67 -12.62 9.13 -2.09
CA ALA A 67 -13.76 9.45 -1.25
C ALA A 67 -13.47 10.50 -0.15
N LEU A 68 -12.21 10.69 0.22
CA LEU A 68 -11.76 11.65 1.23
C LEU A 68 -11.22 12.93 0.60
N GLY A 69 -11.33 13.10 -0.72
CA GLY A 69 -10.77 14.25 -1.41
C GLY A 69 -9.24 14.22 -1.51
N VAL A 70 -8.60 13.10 -1.15
CA VAL A 70 -7.17 12.84 -1.40
C VAL A 70 -7.00 12.62 -2.91
N GLY A 71 -7.07 13.70 -3.68
CA GLY A 71 -7.11 13.71 -5.14
C GLY A 71 -6.36 14.89 -5.74
N GLU A 72 -5.54 14.60 -6.76
CA GLU A 72 -4.66 15.49 -7.56
C GLU A 72 -4.39 16.88 -6.98
N ARG A 73 -3.97 16.98 -5.71
CA ARG A 73 -3.21 18.16 -5.33
C ARG A 73 -1.98 18.07 -6.21
N ARG A 74 -1.91 18.94 -7.23
CA ARG A 74 -0.75 18.99 -8.13
C ARG A 74 0.46 18.98 -7.21
N LEU A 75 1.42 18.10 -7.49
CA LEU A 75 2.80 18.34 -7.07
C LEU A 75 3.05 19.79 -7.40
N ALA A 76 3.07 20.62 -6.38
CA ALA A 76 3.37 22.01 -6.55
C ALA A 76 4.88 22.03 -6.78
N ALA A 77 5.26 21.69 -8.01
CA ALA A 77 6.64 21.74 -8.47
C ALA A 77 7.22 23.16 -8.30
N ASP A 78 6.34 24.15 -8.15
CA ASP A 78 6.66 25.56 -7.91
C ASP A 78 6.14 26.11 -6.55
N ALA A 79 5.49 25.31 -5.69
CA ALA A 79 5.29 25.80 -4.32
C ALA A 79 6.64 25.74 -3.60
N PRO A 80 7.06 26.84 -2.93
CA PRO A 80 8.22 26.75 -2.07
C PRO A 80 7.96 25.65 -1.06
N LEU A 81 8.82 24.61 -1.08
CA LEU A 81 8.79 23.51 -0.13
C LEU A 81 8.57 24.09 1.27
N THR A 82 7.63 23.56 2.03
CA THR A 82 7.47 23.97 3.43
C THR A 82 8.78 23.69 4.18
N LEU A 83 9.03 24.39 5.30
CA LEU A 83 10.23 24.12 6.10
C LEU A 83 10.33 22.63 6.48
N ALA A 84 9.19 22.00 6.78
CA ALA A 84 9.07 20.58 7.06
C ALA A 84 9.51 19.69 5.88
N GLN A 85 9.13 20.04 4.64
CA GLN A 85 9.58 19.33 3.44
C GLN A 85 11.08 19.52 3.17
N ARG A 86 11.67 20.68 3.51
CA ARG A 86 13.12 20.92 3.35
C ARG A 86 13.97 20.25 4.41
N THR A 87 13.42 19.99 5.60
CA THR A 87 14.09 19.32 6.72
C THR A 87 13.60 17.90 6.92
N GLY A 88 12.93 17.33 5.92
CA GLY A 88 12.30 16.02 6.00
C GLY A 88 13.31 14.92 6.38
N ALA A 89 12.82 13.89 7.06
CA ALA A 89 13.62 12.73 7.37
C ALA A 89 14.16 12.08 6.06
N PRO A 90 15.38 11.54 6.06
CA PRO A 90 15.91 10.80 4.91
C PRO A 90 14.95 9.68 4.52
N GLY A 91 14.70 9.52 3.21
CA GLY A 91 13.86 8.44 2.69
C GLY A 91 14.32 7.06 3.14
N LEU A 92 13.38 6.11 3.23
CA LEU A 92 13.67 4.72 3.59
C LEU A 92 14.32 3.93 2.43
N GLY A 93 14.21 4.45 1.21
CA GLY A 93 14.82 3.91 0.00
C GLY A 93 14.11 2.66 -0.53
N PRO A 94 14.61 2.07 -1.63
CA PRO A 94 13.89 1.03 -2.38
C PRO A 94 13.67 -0.28 -1.59
N ARG A 95 14.46 -0.53 -0.54
CA ARG A 95 14.30 -1.72 0.32
C ARG A 95 12.98 -1.71 1.11
N VAL A 96 12.36 -0.55 1.27
CA VAL A 96 11.05 -0.44 1.92
C VAL A 96 9.96 -1.20 1.17
N VAL A 97 10.12 -1.43 -0.14
CA VAL A 97 9.15 -2.15 -0.96
C VAL A 97 8.96 -3.59 -0.46
N ASP A 98 10.05 -4.29 -0.17
CA ASP A 98 9.99 -5.67 0.31
C ASP A 98 9.31 -5.75 1.68
N GLU A 99 9.58 -4.78 2.56
CA GLU A 99 8.93 -4.68 3.87
C GLU A 99 7.43 -4.36 3.75
N VAL A 100 7.04 -3.45 2.85
CA VAL A 100 5.63 -3.14 2.55
C VAL A 100 4.92 -4.40 2.09
N VAL A 101 5.51 -5.14 1.16
CA VAL A 101 4.95 -6.39 0.64
C VAL A 101 4.78 -7.42 1.75
N ALA A 102 5.82 -7.66 2.57
CA ALA A 102 5.76 -8.60 3.67
C ALA A 102 4.68 -8.25 4.70
N ARG A 103 4.57 -6.97 5.07
CA ARG A 103 3.53 -6.49 6.01
C ARG A 103 2.12 -6.57 5.44
N SER A 104 1.96 -6.32 4.14
CA SER A 104 0.67 -6.43 3.45
C SER A 104 0.15 -7.86 3.51
N VAL A 105 1.02 -8.83 3.25
CA VAL A 105 0.69 -10.26 3.33
C VAL A 105 0.36 -10.66 4.76
N ALA A 106 1.15 -10.21 5.73
CA ALA A 106 0.84 -10.43 7.13
C ALA A 106 -0.51 -9.82 7.54
N SER A 107 -0.89 -8.67 6.97
CA SER A 107 -2.21 -8.06 7.16
C SER A 107 -3.33 -8.91 6.59
N ALA A 108 -3.20 -9.36 5.34
CA ALA A 108 -4.16 -10.24 4.68
C ALA A 108 -4.37 -11.54 5.49
N ASN A 109 -3.29 -12.17 5.95
CA ASN A 109 -3.34 -13.37 6.77
C ASN A 109 -4.08 -13.12 8.09
N ARG A 110 -3.84 -11.99 8.77
CA ARG A 110 -4.54 -11.64 10.02
C ARG A 110 -6.04 -11.46 9.84
N ARG A 111 -6.50 -10.99 8.68
CA ARG A 111 -7.93 -10.90 8.35
C ARG A 111 -8.50 -12.18 7.72
N GLY A 112 -7.70 -13.24 7.60
CA GLY A 112 -8.10 -14.53 6.99
C GLY A 112 -8.29 -14.47 5.47
N GLY A 113 -7.64 -13.54 4.78
CA GLY A 113 -7.70 -13.42 3.32
C GLY A 113 -6.57 -14.18 2.63
N ASP A 114 -6.88 -14.79 1.48
CA ASP A 114 -5.92 -15.56 0.68
C ASP A 114 -4.90 -14.67 -0.06
N CYS A 115 -5.21 -13.39 -0.24
CA CYS A 115 -4.34 -12.43 -0.90
C CYS A 115 -4.44 -11.04 -0.26
N ALA A 116 -3.33 -10.29 -0.28
CA ALA A 116 -3.26 -8.91 0.14
C ALA A 116 -3.71 -7.97 -0.98
N ASP A 117 -4.63 -7.07 -0.64
CA ASP A 117 -5.17 -6.08 -1.56
C ASP A 117 -4.55 -4.69 -1.31
N THR A 118 -5.03 -3.67 -2.03
CA THR A 118 -4.50 -2.31 -1.87
C THR A 118 -4.79 -1.70 -0.49
N ALA A 119 -5.81 -2.18 0.25
CA ALA A 119 -6.06 -1.74 1.62
C ALA A 119 -5.02 -2.33 2.59
N ASP A 120 -4.62 -3.59 2.40
CA ASP A 120 -3.52 -4.20 3.17
C ASP A 120 -2.19 -3.47 2.93
N VAL A 121 -1.93 -3.06 1.68
CA VAL A 121 -0.77 -2.21 1.34
C VAL A 121 -0.85 -0.86 2.04
N LEU A 122 -2.01 -0.22 2.05
CA LEU A 122 -2.18 1.06 2.72
C LEU A 122 -1.97 0.95 4.25
N GLU A 123 -2.47 -0.10 4.90
CA GLU A 123 -2.20 -0.35 6.33
C GLU A 123 -0.72 -0.62 6.61
N ALA A 124 -0.04 -1.38 5.73
CA ALA A 124 1.40 -1.59 5.84
C ALA A 124 2.18 -0.26 5.78
N LEU A 125 1.80 0.63 4.87
CA LEU A 125 2.41 1.96 4.75
C LEU A 125 2.15 2.83 5.95
N ILE A 126 0.92 2.82 6.51
CA ILE A 126 0.63 3.56 7.75
C ILE A 126 1.52 3.05 8.88
N ALA A 127 1.75 1.74 8.97
CA ALA A 127 2.61 1.16 10.00
C ALA A 127 4.12 1.44 9.79
N ILE A 128 4.55 1.77 8.57
CA ILE A 128 5.96 2.06 8.24
C ILE A 128 6.24 3.57 8.34
N TYR A 129 5.40 4.38 7.70
CA TYR A 129 5.59 5.82 7.56
C TYR A 129 4.94 6.64 8.69
N GLY A 130 3.95 6.08 9.39
CA GLY A 130 3.38 6.63 10.62
C GLY A 130 3.06 8.14 10.53
N PRO A 131 3.79 9.00 11.25
CA PRO A 131 3.59 10.46 11.22
C PRO A 131 3.61 11.06 9.81
N ALA A 132 4.52 10.65 8.93
CA ALA A 132 4.60 11.21 7.59
C ALA A 132 3.36 10.89 6.74
N MET A 133 2.72 9.74 6.98
CA MET A 133 1.45 9.40 6.36
C MET A 133 0.29 10.23 6.95
N ALA A 134 0.32 10.52 8.26
CA ALA A 134 -0.66 11.40 8.88
C ALA A 134 -0.56 12.82 8.33
N ASP A 135 0.65 13.38 8.30
CA ASP A 135 0.93 14.72 7.77
C ASP A 135 0.47 14.85 6.31
N ALA A 136 0.78 13.85 5.47
CA ALA A 136 0.35 13.83 4.08
C ALA A 136 -1.18 13.84 3.95
N LEU A 137 -1.90 13.08 4.77
CA LEU A 137 -3.37 13.07 4.75
C LEU A 137 -3.96 14.39 5.26
N GLU A 138 -3.38 14.99 6.29
CA GLU A 138 -3.79 16.29 6.84
C GLU A 138 -3.61 17.41 5.80
N ASP A 139 -2.53 17.36 5.03
CA ASP A 139 -2.26 18.22 3.89
C ASP A 139 -3.33 18.12 2.78
N HIS A 140 -4.07 17.02 2.76
CA HIS A 140 -5.23 16.77 1.90
C HIS A 140 -6.58 16.99 2.60
N GLY A 141 -6.58 17.51 3.83
CA GLY A 141 -7.78 17.80 4.62
C GLY A 141 -8.46 16.55 5.20
N SER A 142 -7.72 15.46 5.38
CA SER A 142 -8.24 14.23 5.99
C SER A 142 -7.29 13.69 7.08
N SER A 143 -7.66 12.58 7.73
CA SER A 143 -6.88 11.95 8.78
C SER A 143 -6.76 10.44 8.59
N LEU A 144 -5.78 9.84 9.27
CA LEU A 144 -5.65 8.38 9.34
C LEU A 144 -6.91 7.70 9.90
N ALA A 145 -7.59 8.35 10.85
CA ALA A 145 -8.80 7.81 11.46
C ALA A 145 -9.96 7.75 10.44
N GLU A 146 -10.15 8.80 9.66
CA GLU A 146 -11.17 8.85 8.60
C GLU A 146 -10.88 7.84 7.48
N LEU A 147 -9.61 7.73 7.07
CA LEU A 147 -9.16 6.74 6.10
C LEU A 147 -9.49 5.32 6.55
N ARG A 148 -9.14 4.97 7.79
CA ARG A 148 -9.45 3.66 8.37
C ARG A 148 -10.95 3.40 8.48
N ALA A 149 -11.70 4.38 8.95
CA ALA A 149 -13.16 4.29 9.02
C ALA A 149 -13.79 4.10 7.62
N ARG A 150 -13.16 4.63 6.57
CA ARG A 150 -13.61 4.43 5.19
C ARG A 150 -13.22 3.04 4.66
N LEU A 151 -12.00 2.57 4.89
CA LEU A 151 -11.58 1.21 4.51
C LEU A 151 -12.45 0.13 5.14
N ALA A 152 -12.82 0.30 6.41
CA ALA A 152 -13.69 -0.62 7.15
C ALA A 152 -15.10 -0.69 6.54
N ARG A 153 -15.62 0.42 6.01
CA ARG A 153 -16.92 0.46 5.32
C ARG A 153 -16.90 -0.17 3.92
N SER A 154 -15.73 -0.26 3.30
CA SER A 154 -15.53 -0.88 1.98
C SER A 154 -15.17 -2.37 2.06
N LEU A 155 -15.19 -2.99 3.24
CA LEU A 155 -15.15 -4.45 3.35
C LEU A 155 -16.52 -4.98 2.90
N PRO A 156 -16.60 -5.92 1.93
CA PRO A 156 -17.83 -6.66 1.76
C PRO A 156 -18.12 -7.43 3.05
N THR A 157 -19.32 -7.27 3.60
CA THR A 157 -19.84 -8.15 4.66
C THR A 157 -19.80 -9.60 4.16
N PRO A 158 -19.36 -10.56 5.00
CA PRO A 158 -19.30 -11.98 4.62
C PRO A 158 -20.67 -12.52 4.18
#